data_AF-A0A836CH89-F1
#
_entry.id   AF-A0A836CH89-F1
#
_cell.length_a   1.000
_cell.length_b   1.000
_cell.length_c   1.000
_cell.angle_alpha   90.00
_cell.angle_beta   90.00
_cell.angle_gamma   90.00
#
_symmetry.space_group_name_H-M   'P 1'
#
loop_
_entity.id
_entity.type
_entity.pdbx_description
1 polymer ?
#
loop_
_entity_poly.entity_id
_entity_poly.type
_entity_poly.pdbx_seq_one_letter_code
_entity_poly.pdbx_strand_id
1 'polypeptide(L)'
;MDVEQRLILSNKRACDMDSNEAQRKEPRAAKEFECTHDGCGKVFRTNKNMKKHFNTVHKGTKNFSCTNPDCNKKFRDMYQMKQHVKAVHEGIKDIECTDPDCNKMFRERGSMLNHVKAVHDGVKDIQCTHPDCDKMFSDNGNMLKHVKAVHDCIKDIECTEPDCYKMFSIKQDMLKHVKAVHDGIKDIECTEPDCDKMFSIKQDMLKHVKAVHHQIKDIMCTDPDCGKLFSAKGDMIKHVKAVHDGIKDIECMNPDCNKIFSTKQSMLKHVKAVHDGIKDIECTDPDCDKMFSEQGTMLIHVKVVHNGIKDIQCTHSDCDQMFSQKPHMLRHYQVWHTKEGQQKKIRKQDRVRQIMEKIYAVDSECHVRYQGGCVPDPDKFCACVDYHVLGITNAIIIVECDEEGHKDYVLACELSRMEQVHEAIVKANFSMMVAREGEEYALTTLMKPVVFVRFNPDPRKVDGKKEITRRCDREAILLQVLQDISDGIVELSHPLNIVYIGYDMLEGEPVVCGGPDFAPQMRGCVVLAV
;
A
#
# COMPACT_ATOMS: atom_id res chain seq x y z
N MET A 1 -22.60 41.16 -23.39
CA MET A 1 -23.42 42.00 -22.49
C MET A 1 -24.46 42.65 -23.39
N ASP A 2 -25.73 42.30 -23.41
CA ASP A 2 -26.57 41.65 -22.43
C ASP A 2 -27.63 40.79 -23.11
N VAL A 3 -27.89 39.65 -22.48
CA VAL A 3 -29.11 38.88 -22.63
C VAL A 3 -29.98 39.30 -21.47
N GLU A 4 -30.88 40.26 -21.67
CA GLU A 4 -32.00 40.48 -20.75
C GLU A 4 -33.13 41.24 -21.45
N GLN A 5 -34.33 40.67 -21.31
CA GLN A 5 -35.65 41.26 -21.61
C GLN A 5 -36.05 41.44 -23.07
N ARG A 6 -36.86 40.50 -23.57
CA ARG A 6 -38.10 40.76 -24.36
C ARG A 6 -38.74 39.43 -24.73
N LEU A 7 -39.98 39.21 -24.28
CA LEU A 7 -41.14 38.73 -25.06
C LEU A 7 -42.23 38.18 -24.14
N ILE A 8 -43.00 39.13 -23.59
CA ILE A 8 -44.37 38.93 -23.15
C ILE A 8 -45.27 39.45 -24.29
N LEU A 9 -46.33 38.69 -24.61
CA LEU A 9 -47.52 39.00 -25.42
C LEU A 9 -47.41 39.00 -26.96
N SER A 10 -48.08 38.03 -27.58
CA SER A 10 -48.94 38.29 -28.75
C SER A 10 -50.04 37.22 -28.95
N ASN A 11 -51.28 37.70 -28.84
CA ASN A 11 -52.57 37.34 -29.47
C ASN A 11 -53.02 35.87 -29.62
N LYS A 12 -54.15 35.46 -29.01
CA LYS A 12 -55.57 35.75 -29.38
C LYS A 12 -56.00 35.25 -30.77
N ARG A 13 -56.78 34.14 -30.84
CA ARG A 13 -58.25 34.09 -31.04
C ARG A 13 -58.72 32.76 -31.63
N ALA A 14 -59.90 32.33 -31.15
CA ALA A 14 -60.96 31.50 -31.76
C ALA A 14 -61.33 30.31 -30.83
N CYS A 15 -62.58 29.97 -30.51
CA CYS A 15 -63.91 30.58 -30.67
C CYS A 15 -64.84 29.84 -29.65
N ASP A 16 -65.63 30.61 -28.91
CA ASP A 16 -67.08 30.51 -28.65
C ASP A 16 -67.82 29.18 -28.30
N MET A 17 -68.61 29.31 -27.22
CA MET A 17 -69.87 28.63 -26.82
C MET A 17 -69.71 27.17 -26.31
N ASP A 18 -70.20 26.74 -25.15
CA ASP A 18 -71.52 27.01 -24.58
C ASP A 18 -71.57 26.81 -23.04
N SER A 19 -72.52 27.52 -22.44
CA SER A 19 -72.91 27.56 -21.02
C SER A 19 -73.31 26.20 -20.43
N ASN A 20 -72.78 25.87 -19.23
CA ASN A 20 -73.51 25.03 -18.30
C ASN A 20 -73.20 25.40 -16.83
N GLU A 21 -74.17 26.08 -16.23
CA GLU A 21 -74.20 26.60 -14.88
C GLU A 21 -74.55 25.46 -13.89
N ALA A 22 -73.54 24.75 -13.40
CA ALA A 22 -73.71 23.75 -12.35
C ALA A 22 -73.41 24.37 -10.98
N GLN A 23 -74.49 24.68 -10.25
CA GLN A 23 -74.52 25.13 -8.86
C GLN A 23 -73.53 24.35 -7.97
N ARG A 24 -72.51 25.04 -7.46
CA ARG A 24 -71.66 24.54 -6.36
C ARG A 24 -72.46 24.61 -5.06
N LYS A 25 -72.93 23.46 -4.57
CA LYS A 25 -73.41 23.31 -3.20
C LYS A 25 -72.25 23.52 -2.22
N GLU A 26 -72.46 24.34 -1.19
CA GLU A 26 -71.52 24.54 -0.09
C GLU A 26 -71.17 23.20 0.61
N PRO A 27 -69.94 23.00 1.10
CA PRO A 27 -69.59 21.78 1.82
C PRO A 27 -70.21 21.81 3.23
N ARG A 28 -71.09 20.85 3.54
CA ARG A 28 -71.48 20.52 4.92
C ARG A 28 -70.23 20.19 5.72
N ALA A 29 -70.06 20.82 6.89
CA ALA A 29 -68.97 20.56 7.83
C ALA A 29 -68.80 19.05 8.06
N ALA A 30 -67.68 18.49 7.60
CA ALA A 30 -67.35 17.09 7.80
C ALA A 30 -67.06 16.89 9.30
N LYS A 31 -67.81 16.01 9.96
CA LYS A 31 -67.57 15.66 11.36
C LYS A 31 -66.16 15.08 11.50
N GLU A 32 -65.31 15.78 12.23
CA GLU A 32 -63.94 15.37 12.53
C GLU A 32 -63.91 14.46 13.76
N PHE A 33 -63.10 13.41 13.72
CA PHE A 33 -63.00 12.39 14.77
C PHE A 33 -61.58 12.37 15.33
N GLU A 34 -61.40 12.96 16.51
CA GLU A 34 -60.12 13.00 17.22
C GLU A 34 -59.81 11.67 17.93
N CYS A 35 -58.54 11.32 17.99
CA CYS A 35 -58.05 10.16 18.74
C CYS A 35 -58.23 10.40 20.24
N THR A 36 -58.86 9.45 20.92
CA THR A 36 -59.16 9.54 22.36
C THR A 36 -57.99 9.12 23.26
N HIS A 37 -56.79 8.92 22.72
CA HIS A 37 -55.61 8.58 23.51
C HIS A 37 -54.90 9.85 23.98
N ASP A 38 -54.63 9.91 25.29
CA ASP A 38 -54.00 11.06 25.93
C ASP A 38 -52.66 11.42 25.25
N GLY A 39 -52.47 12.69 24.92
CA GLY A 39 -51.28 13.19 24.21
C GLY A 39 -51.18 12.85 22.71
N CYS A 40 -52.20 12.24 22.07
CA CYS A 40 -52.13 11.89 20.65
C CYS A 40 -52.50 13.05 19.69
N GLY A 41 -53.61 13.75 19.94
CA GLY A 41 -54.06 14.92 19.14
C GLY A 41 -54.37 14.67 17.66
N LYS A 42 -54.43 13.42 17.18
CA LYS A 42 -54.67 13.12 15.75
C LYS A 42 -56.16 13.16 15.39
N VAL A 43 -56.49 13.93 14.36
CA VAL A 43 -57.86 14.11 13.87
C VAL A 43 -58.07 13.37 12.55
N PHE A 44 -59.21 12.69 12.41
CA PHE A 44 -59.56 11.88 11.25
C PHE A 44 -60.89 12.29 10.66
N ARG A 45 -61.01 12.21 9.33
CA ARG A 45 -62.27 12.49 8.61
C ARG A 45 -63.36 11.44 8.85
N THR A 46 -63.02 10.27 9.39
CA THR A 46 -63.99 9.20 9.67
C THR A 46 -63.66 8.46 10.97
N ASN A 47 -64.71 8.06 11.71
CA ASN A 47 -64.59 7.26 12.92
C ASN A 47 -63.87 5.92 12.68
N LYS A 48 -64.10 5.30 11.50
CA LYS A 48 -63.44 4.04 11.11
C LYS A 48 -61.92 4.19 11.07
N ASN A 49 -61.42 5.30 10.54
CA ASN A 49 -59.98 5.55 10.45
C ASN A 49 -59.39 5.91 11.81
N MET A 50 -60.10 6.70 12.63
CA MET A 50 -59.70 6.97 14.01
C MET A 50 -59.62 5.67 14.84
N LYS A 51 -60.65 4.81 14.78
CA LYS A 51 -60.63 3.50 15.47
C LYS A 51 -59.53 2.58 14.99
N LYS A 52 -59.25 2.54 13.67
CA LYS A 52 -58.11 1.81 13.13
C LYS A 52 -56.80 2.37 13.69
N HIS A 53 -56.62 3.68 13.69
CA HIS A 53 -55.44 4.32 14.28
C HIS A 53 -55.30 3.99 15.76
N PHE A 54 -56.35 4.15 16.56
CA PHE A 54 -56.34 3.84 17.99
C PHE A 54 -55.97 2.38 18.26
N ASN A 55 -56.60 1.45 17.55
CA ASN A 55 -56.34 0.02 17.69
C ASN A 55 -54.93 -0.39 17.26
N THR A 56 -54.35 0.28 16.26
CA THR A 56 -53.05 -0.11 15.69
C THR A 56 -51.87 0.60 16.33
N VAL A 57 -52.03 1.85 16.75
CA VAL A 57 -50.95 2.69 17.31
C VAL A 57 -50.95 2.67 18.83
N HIS A 58 -52.11 2.70 19.47
CA HIS A 58 -52.20 2.79 20.94
C HIS A 58 -52.51 1.43 21.59
N LYS A 59 -53.38 0.63 20.97
CA LYS A 59 -53.74 -0.71 21.49
C LYS A 59 -52.83 -1.83 20.97
N GLY A 60 -52.07 -1.59 19.90
CA GLY A 60 -51.16 -2.57 19.28
C GLY A 60 -51.84 -3.82 18.71
N THR A 61 -53.16 -3.84 18.55
CA THR A 61 -53.90 -5.03 18.13
C THR A 61 -53.65 -5.33 16.65
N LYS A 62 -52.92 -6.43 16.37
CA LYS A 62 -52.70 -6.97 15.03
C LYS A 62 -53.63 -8.17 14.82
N ASN A 63 -54.83 -7.90 14.30
CA ASN A 63 -55.93 -8.87 14.27
C ASN A 63 -55.86 -9.88 13.12
N PHE A 64 -54.93 -9.72 12.18
CA PHE A 64 -54.87 -10.54 10.97
C PHE A 64 -53.57 -11.36 10.96
N SER A 65 -53.66 -12.63 11.33
CA SER A 65 -52.53 -13.58 11.26
C SER A 65 -52.34 -14.08 9.83
N CYS A 66 -51.10 -14.38 9.46
CA CYS A 66 -50.81 -15.08 8.21
C CYS A 66 -51.57 -16.42 8.18
N THR A 67 -52.06 -16.80 7.00
CA THR A 67 -52.80 -18.05 6.79
C THR A 67 -51.89 -19.26 6.59
N ASN A 68 -50.56 -19.06 6.44
CA ASN A 68 -49.62 -20.16 6.31
C ASN A 68 -49.29 -20.78 7.68
N PRO A 69 -49.39 -22.12 7.83
CA PRO A 69 -49.17 -22.81 9.12
C PRO A 69 -47.82 -22.53 9.76
N ASP A 70 -46.76 -22.40 8.95
CA ASP A 70 -45.39 -22.15 9.41
C ASP A 70 -45.07 -20.66 9.61
N CYS A 71 -46.06 -19.77 9.51
CA CYS A 71 -45.87 -18.32 9.58
C CYS A 71 -46.65 -17.66 10.70
N ASN A 72 -45.95 -17.29 11.77
CA ASN A 72 -46.53 -16.61 12.94
C ASN A 72 -46.67 -15.08 12.80
N LYS A 73 -46.60 -14.52 11.59
CA LYS A 73 -46.69 -13.06 11.39
C LYS A 73 -48.13 -12.55 11.51
N LYS A 74 -48.31 -11.44 12.23
CA LYS A 74 -49.59 -10.75 12.40
C LYS A 74 -49.54 -9.33 11.80
N PHE A 75 -50.66 -8.87 11.26
CA PHE A 75 -50.80 -7.62 10.52
C PHE A 75 -51.92 -6.76 11.07
N ARG A 76 -51.82 -5.44 10.81
CA ARG A 76 -52.80 -4.44 11.24
C ARG A 76 -54.10 -4.47 10.44
N ASP A 77 -54.04 -4.98 9.22
CA ASP A 77 -55.20 -5.16 8.34
C ASP A 77 -55.03 -6.36 7.40
N MET A 78 -56.14 -6.79 6.81
CA MET A 78 -56.20 -7.92 5.89
C MET A 78 -55.41 -7.68 4.58
N TYR A 79 -55.33 -6.42 4.11
CA TYR A 79 -54.60 -6.10 2.89
C TYR A 79 -53.11 -6.37 3.06
N GLN A 80 -52.51 -5.92 4.16
CA GLN A 80 -51.11 -6.18 4.46
C GLN A 80 -50.79 -7.66 4.67
N MET A 81 -51.71 -8.42 5.28
CA MET A 81 -51.57 -9.87 5.38
C MET A 81 -51.58 -10.54 4.00
N LYS A 82 -52.50 -10.16 3.11
CA LYS A 82 -52.54 -10.69 1.72
C LYS A 82 -51.28 -10.33 0.94
N GLN A 83 -50.80 -9.09 1.04
CA GLN A 83 -49.55 -8.68 0.41
C GLN A 83 -48.34 -9.45 0.97
N HIS A 84 -48.32 -9.73 2.28
CA HIS A 84 -47.30 -10.58 2.88
C HIS A 84 -47.33 -12.01 2.32
N VAL A 85 -48.51 -12.62 2.21
CA VAL A 85 -48.65 -13.98 1.66
C VAL A 85 -48.15 -14.03 0.21
N LYS A 86 -48.63 -13.11 -0.63
CA LYS A 86 -48.12 -12.95 -2.01
C LYS A 86 -46.61 -12.81 -2.07
N ALA A 87 -46.04 -11.97 -1.21
CA ALA A 87 -44.62 -11.64 -1.25
C ALA A 87 -43.69 -12.72 -0.70
N VAL A 88 -44.07 -13.36 0.41
CA VAL A 88 -43.18 -14.23 1.20
C VAL A 88 -43.43 -15.70 0.94
N HIS A 89 -44.70 -16.08 0.70
CA HIS A 89 -45.07 -17.48 0.55
C HIS A 89 -45.30 -17.87 -0.90
N GLU A 90 -45.87 -16.97 -1.71
CA GLU A 90 -46.13 -17.25 -3.13
C GLU A 90 -45.02 -16.68 -4.05
N GLY A 91 -44.20 -15.75 -3.55
CA GLY A 91 -43.12 -15.13 -4.30
C GLY A 91 -43.57 -14.25 -5.48
N ILE A 92 -44.88 -13.99 -5.61
CA ILE A 92 -45.49 -13.31 -6.77
C ILE A 92 -44.99 -11.87 -6.87
N LYS A 93 -44.52 -11.51 -8.07
CA LYS A 93 -44.21 -10.15 -8.50
C LYS A 93 -45.05 -9.87 -9.75
N ASP A 94 -46.23 -9.31 -9.53
CA ASP A 94 -47.28 -9.14 -10.55
C ASP A 94 -47.26 -7.75 -11.22
N ILE A 95 -46.33 -6.88 -10.84
CA ILE A 95 -46.26 -5.51 -11.35
C ILE A 95 -44.99 -5.34 -12.17
N GLU A 96 -45.13 -5.35 -13.50
CA GLU A 96 -44.04 -5.05 -14.43
C GLU A 96 -43.67 -3.57 -14.43
N CYS A 97 -42.41 -3.30 -14.78
CA CYS A 97 -41.97 -1.94 -15.10
C CYS A 97 -42.76 -1.41 -16.30
N THR A 98 -43.11 -0.13 -16.28
CA THR A 98 -43.81 0.50 -17.41
C THR A 98 -42.89 0.85 -18.57
N ASP A 99 -41.58 0.72 -18.39
CA ASP A 99 -40.58 0.96 -19.43
C ASP A 99 -40.46 -0.29 -20.33
N PRO A 100 -40.65 -0.17 -21.67
CA PRO A 100 -40.66 -1.31 -22.60
C PRO A 100 -39.36 -2.11 -22.64
N ASP A 101 -38.23 -1.46 -22.35
CA ASP A 101 -36.91 -2.11 -22.38
C ASP A 101 -36.53 -2.69 -21.01
N CYS A 102 -37.45 -2.67 -20.05
CA CYS A 102 -37.22 -3.11 -18.67
C CYS A 102 -38.10 -4.28 -18.25
N ASN A 103 -37.51 -5.47 -18.17
CA ASN A 103 -38.19 -6.69 -17.73
C ASN A 103 -38.25 -6.85 -16.19
N LYS A 104 -38.13 -5.77 -15.41
CA LYS A 104 -38.17 -5.87 -13.95
C LYS A 104 -39.60 -5.94 -13.42
N MET A 105 -39.83 -6.92 -12.54
CA MET A 105 -41.11 -7.09 -11.84
C MET A 105 -41.01 -6.74 -10.36
N PHE A 106 -42.09 -6.21 -9.80
CA PHE A 106 -42.22 -5.69 -8.45
C PHE A 106 -43.43 -6.28 -7.74
N ARG A 107 -43.40 -6.22 -6.41
CA ARG A 107 -44.50 -6.67 -5.53
C ARG A 107 -45.51 -5.58 -5.22
N GLU A 108 -45.10 -4.32 -5.38
CA GLU A 108 -45.88 -3.14 -5.02
C GLU A 108 -45.68 -2.04 -6.05
N ARG A 109 -46.77 -1.35 -6.39
CA ARG A 109 -46.76 -0.27 -7.39
C ARG A 109 -45.82 0.87 -7.02
N GLY A 110 -45.76 1.24 -5.73
CA GLY A 110 -44.84 2.28 -5.26
C GLY A 110 -43.37 1.90 -5.45
N SER A 111 -43.02 0.62 -5.29
CA SER A 111 -41.66 0.14 -5.54
C SER A 111 -41.28 0.19 -7.02
N MET A 112 -42.21 -0.18 -7.91
CA MET A 112 -42.03 -0.03 -9.36
C MET A 112 -41.89 1.43 -9.76
N LEU A 113 -42.73 2.32 -9.25
CA LEU A 113 -42.68 3.75 -9.57
C LEU A 113 -41.36 4.38 -9.10
N ASN A 114 -40.90 4.04 -7.89
CA ASN A 114 -39.59 4.48 -7.39
C ASN A 114 -38.44 3.90 -8.23
N HIS A 115 -38.59 2.69 -8.78
CA HIS A 115 -37.60 2.13 -9.71
C HIS A 115 -37.56 2.91 -11.03
N VAL A 116 -38.72 3.18 -11.65
CA VAL A 116 -38.83 4.01 -12.87
C VAL A 116 -38.16 5.35 -12.63
N LYS A 117 -38.58 6.04 -11.57
CA LYS A 117 -38.01 7.32 -11.17
C LYS A 117 -36.49 7.29 -11.01
N ALA A 118 -35.96 6.27 -10.34
CA ALA A 118 -34.54 6.22 -9.99
C ALA A 118 -33.64 5.70 -11.14
N VAL A 119 -34.13 4.80 -11.98
CA VAL A 119 -33.33 4.07 -12.98
C VAL A 119 -33.58 4.56 -14.39
N HIS A 120 -34.83 4.88 -14.73
CA HIS A 120 -35.23 5.31 -16.06
C HIS A 120 -35.22 6.83 -16.18
N ASP A 121 -35.83 7.53 -15.21
CA ASP A 121 -35.89 8.99 -15.24
C ASP A 121 -34.65 9.65 -14.62
N GLY A 122 -33.85 8.89 -13.87
CA GLY A 122 -32.68 9.39 -13.14
C GLY A 122 -33.00 10.43 -12.05
N VAL A 123 -34.28 10.58 -11.67
CA VAL A 123 -34.74 11.61 -10.75
C VAL A 123 -34.40 11.23 -9.30
N LYS A 124 -33.57 12.04 -8.67
CA LYS A 124 -33.29 12.04 -7.23
C LYS A 124 -33.62 13.42 -6.70
N ASP A 125 -34.86 13.60 -6.26
CA ASP A 125 -35.44 14.88 -5.85
C ASP A 125 -35.48 15.08 -4.33
N ILE A 126 -35.07 14.07 -3.56
CA ILE A 126 -35.07 14.14 -2.09
C ILE A 126 -33.64 14.47 -1.64
N GLN A 127 -33.40 15.75 -1.36
CA GLN A 127 -32.14 16.20 -0.78
C GLN A 127 -32.02 15.77 0.68
N CYS A 128 -30.79 15.49 1.12
CA CYS A 128 -30.48 15.32 2.53
C CYS A 128 -30.90 16.57 3.32
N THR A 129 -31.45 16.37 4.52
CA THR A 129 -31.88 17.46 5.39
C THR A 129 -30.73 18.14 6.15
N HIS A 130 -29.51 17.61 6.05
CA HIS A 130 -28.34 18.16 6.72
C HIS A 130 -27.75 19.34 5.92
N PRO A 131 -27.50 20.51 6.53
CA PRO A 131 -27.12 21.74 5.81
C PRO A 131 -25.90 21.60 4.88
N ASP A 132 -24.87 20.86 5.32
CA ASP A 132 -23.62 20.66 4.57
C ASP A 132 -23.59 19.34 3.76
N CYS A 133 -24.75 18.83 3.34
CA CYS A 133 -24.85 17.59 2.58
C CYS A 133 -25.67 17.72 1.30
N ASP A 134 -24.98 17.69 0.16
CA ASP A 134 -25.60 17.78 -1.17
C ASP A 134 -26.11 16.43 -1.71
N LYS A 135 -26.17 15.38 -0.88
CA LYS A 135 -26.61 14.07 -1.35
C LYS A 135 -28.12 14.06 -1.61
N MET A 136 -28.47 13.60 -2.81
CA MET A 136 -29.86 13.44 -3.25
C MET A 136 -30.23 11.96 -3.37
N PHE A 137 -31.49 11.66 -3.08
CA PHE A 137 -32.06 10.31 -3.04
C PHE A 137 -33.35 10.25 -3.85
N SER A 138 -33.67 9.06 -4.37
CA SER A 138 -34.94 8.79 -5.05
C SER A 138 -36.05 8.32 -4.08
N ASP A 139 -35.66 7.97 -2.85
CA ASP A 139 -36.57 7.46 -1.82
C ASP A 139 -36.24 8.06 -0.46
N ASN A 140 -37.27 8.48 0.26
CA ASN A 140 -37.16 9.13 1.57
C ASN A 140 -36.60 8.17 2.63
N GLY A 141 -36.95 6.89 2.56
CA GLY A 141 -36.43 5.88 3.49
C GLY A 141 -34.93 5.73 3.39
N ASN A 142 -34.36 5.84 2.19
CA ASN A 142 -32.91 5.81 1.98
C ASN A 142 -32.22 7.09 2.45
N MET A 143 -32.83 8.26 2.25
CA MET A 143 -32.32 9.53 2.79
C MET A 143 -32.27 9.49 4.32
N LEU A 144 -33.33 9.04 4.99
CA LEU A 144 -33.35 8.93 6.46
C LEU A 144 -32.31 7.94 7.00
N LYS A 145 -32.11 6.80 6.33
CA LYS A 145 -31.02 5.86 6.70
C LYS A 145 -29.65 6.50 6.52
N HIS A 146 -29.45 7.29 5.48
CA HIS A 146 -28.22 8.02 5.26
C HIS A 146 -27.96 9.04 6.37
N VAL A 147 -28.96 9.85 6.74
CA VAL A 147 -28.86 10.81 7.85
C VAL A 147 -28.49 10.11 9.14
N LYS A 148 -29.23 9.04 9.50
CA LYS A 148 -28.96 8.24 10.69
C LYS A 148 -27.52 7.72 10.74
N ALA A 149 -27.00 7.21 9.62
CA ALA A 149 -25.70 6.54 9.59
C ALA A 149 -24.51 7.50 9.42
N VAL A 150 -24.67 8.59 8.67
CA VAL A 150 -23.57 9.49 8.26
C VAL A 150 -23.55 10.77 9.08
N HIS A 151 -24.72 11.34 9.38
CA HIS A 151 -24.81 12.61 10.10
C HIS A 151 -25.01 12.39 11.60
N ASP A 152 -26.00 11.57 11.98
CA ASP A 152 -26.27 11.31 13.39
C ASP A 152 -25.30 10.27 13.98
N CYS A 153 -24.57 9.55 13.12
CA CYS A 153 -23.65 8.46 13.49
C CYS A 153 -24.27 7.39 14.41
N ILE A 154 -25.60 7.23 14.37
CA ILE A 154 -26.33 6.32 15.25
C ILE A 154 -26.11 4.88 14.78
N LYS A 155 -25.54 4.07 15.68
CA LYS A 155 -25.39 2.62 15.54
C LYS A 155 -26.06 1.96 16.74
N ASP A 156 -27.36 1.79 16.65
CA ASP A 156 -28.26 1.32 17.72
C ASP A 156 -28.62 -0.16 17.58
N ILE A 157 -28.06 -0.87 16.60
CA ILE A 157 -28.33 -2.29 16.36
C ILE A 157 -27.09 -3.08 16.74
N GLU A 158 -27.14 -3.72 17.90
CA GLU A 158 -26.10 -4.64 18.36
C GLU A 158 -26.15 -5.98 17.62
N CYS A 159 -25.00 -6.63 17.54
CA CYS A 159 -24.92 -8.03 17.12
C CYS A 159 -25.70 -8.90 18.11
N THR A 160 -26.41 -9.90 17.61
CA THR A 160 -27.18 -10.82 18.44
C THR A 160 -26.34 -11.91 19.08
N GLU A 161 -25.09 -12.08 18.63
CA GLU A 161 -24.21 -13.13 19.10
C GLU A 161 -23.49 -12.76 20.40
N PRO A 162 -23.38 -13.69 21.37
CA PRO A 162 -22.65 -13.48 22.62
C PRO A 162 -21.21 -13.04 22.36
N ASP A 163 -20.68 -12.19 23.24
CA ASP A 163 -19.31 -11.65 23.19
C ASP A 163 -18.96 -10.86 21.91
N CYS A 164 -19.96 -10.49 21.10
CA CYS A 164 -19.80 -9.61 19.95
C CYS A 164 -20.41 -8.23 20.21
N TYR A 165 -19.55 -7.25 20.50
CA TYR A 165 -19.97 -5.87 20.77
C TYR A 165 -20.07 -4.97 19.53
N LYS A 166 -20.19 -5.58 18.33
CA LYS A 166 -20.29 -4.82 17.08
C LYS A 166 -21.68 -4.19 16.95
N MET A 167 -21.69 -2.88 16.68
CA MET A 167 -22.92 -2.10 16.47
C MET A 167 -23.06 -1.62 15.02
N PHE A 168 -24.29 -1.56 14.54
CA PHE A 168 -24.67 -1.24 13.17
C PHE A 168 -25.79 -0.19 13.13
N SER A 169 -25.81 0.62 12.06
CA SER A 169 -26.89 1.59 11.82
C SER A 169 -28.09 0.95 11.09
N ILE A 170 -27.87 -0.20 10.44
CA ILE A 170 -28.85 -0.89 9.59
C ILE A 170 -28.86 -2.39 9.91
N LYS A 171 -30.06 -2.94 10.16
CA LYS A 171 -30.27 -4.35 10.56
C LYS A 171 -29.70 -5.34 9.55
N GLN A 172 -29.83 -5.05 8.26
CA GLN A 172 -29.36 -5.94 7.20
C GLN A 172 -27.83 -6.10 7.22
N ASP A 173 -27.08 -5.08 7.64
CA ASP A 173 -25.63 -5.16 7.71
C ASP A 173 -25.16 -5.95 8.94
N MET A 174 -25.89 -5.86 10.06
CA MET A 174 -25.70 -6.75 11.21
C MET A 174 -25.92 -8.22 10.81
N LEU A 175 -27.01 -8.54 10.10
CA LEU A 175 -27.29 -9.91 9.66
C LEU A 175 -26.21 -10.45 8.71
N LYS A 176 -25.68 -9.62 7.79
CA LYS A 176 -24.54 -10.01 6.95
C LYS A 176 -23.28 -10.26 7.78
N HIS A 177 -23.05 -9.45 8.81
CA HIS A 177 -21.94 -9.64 9.73
C HIS A 177 -22.06 -10.97 10.48
N VAL A 178 -23.23 -11.29 11.04
CA VAL A 178 -23.48 -12.59 11.71
C VAL A 178 -23.20 -13.75 10.78
N LYS A 179 -23.81 -13.73 9.58
CA LYS A 179 -23.61 -14.77 8.57
C LYS A 179 -22.12 -14.97 8.22
N ALA A 180 -21.37 -13.88 8.06
CA ALA A 180 -19.99 -13.93 7.58
C ALA A 180 -18.95 -14.21 8.68
N VAL A 181 -19.17 -13.69 9.89
CA VAL A 181 -18.18 -13.69 10.99
C VAL A 181 -18.49 -14.76 12.02
N HIS A 182 -19.76 -14.96 12.36
CA HIS A 182 -20.17 -15.90 13.40
C HIS A 182 -20.55 -17.26 12.81
N ASP A 183 -21.40 -17.28 11.78
CA ASP A 183 -21.81 -18.55 11.17
C ASP A 183 -20.76 -19.10 10.18
N GLY A 184 -19.82 -18.25 9.76
CA GLY A 184 -18.80 -18.61 8.76
C GLY A 184 -19.37 -19.01 7.40
N ILE A 185 -20.64 -18.73 7.12
CA ILE A 185 -21.34 -19.19 5.93
C ILE A 185 -20.82 -18.41 4.71
N LYS A 186 -20.12 -19.14 3.84
CA LYS A 186 -19.69 -18.69 2.52
C LYS A 186 -20.37 -19.57 1.47
N ASP A 187 -21.62 -19.25 1.18
CA ASP A 187 -22.52 -20.03 0.32
C ASP A 187 -22.55 -19.54 -1.12
N ILE A 188 -21.69 -18.58 -1.49
CA ILE A 188 -21.64 -18.01 -2.83
C ILE A 188 -20.35 -18.45 -3.49
N GLU A 189 -20.45 -19.45 -4.35
CA GLU A 189 -19.35 -19.93 -5.18
C GLU A 189 -18.98 -18.93 -6.29
N CYS A 190 -17.72 -18.97 -6.70
CA CYS A 190 -17.27 -18.29 -7.90
C CYS A 190 -17.99 -18.88 -9.11
N THR A 191 -18.42 -18.04 -10.04
CA THR A 191 -19.11 -18.47 -11.26
C THR A 191 -18.17 -18.96 -12.36
N GLU A 192 -16.86 -18.80 -12.18
CA GLU A 192 -15.85 -19.15 -13.17
C GLU A 192 -15.40 -20.61 -12.98
N PRO A 193 -15.23 -21.38 -14.06
CA PRO A 193 -14.74 -22.75 -13.99
C PRO A 193 -13.33 -22.80 -13.39
N ASP A 194 -13.02 -23.91 -12.70
CA ASP A 194 -11.74 -24.14 -12.00
C ASP A 194 -11.41 -23.13 -10.89
N CYS A 195 -12.44 -22.52 -10.27
CA CYS A 195 -12.29 -21.64 -9.12
C CYS A 195 -13.16 -22.04 -7.93
N ASP A 196 -12.55 -22.70 -6.93
CA ASP A 196 -13.25 -23.14 -5.71
C ASP A 196 -13.41 -22.05 -4.64
N LYS A 197 -13.28 -20.77 -5.02
CA LYS A 197 -13.39 -19.66 -4.07
C LYS A 197 -14.86 -19.41 -3.70
N MET A 198 -15.12 -19.44 -2.40
CA MET A 198 -16.43 -19.15 -1.82
C MET A 198 -16.46 -17.83 -1.05
N PHE A 199 -17.61 -17.16 -1.10
CA PHE A 199 -17.84 -15.82 -0.53
C PHE A 199 -19.11 -15.79 0.30
N SER A 200 -19.15 -14.91 1.31
CA SER A 200 -20.34 -14.67 2.13
C SER A 200 -21.25 -13.57 1.54
N ILE A 201 -20.74 -12.77 0.60
CA ILE A 201 -21.44 -11.65 -0.03
C ILE A 201 -21.22 -11.67 -1.54
N LYS A 202 -22.32 -11.64 -2.31
CA LYS A 202 -22.31 -11.71 -3.79
C LYS A 202 -21.43 -10.64 -4.44
N GLN A 203 -21.45 -9.43 -3.89
CA GLN A 203 -20.68 -8.32 -4.43
C GLN A 203 -19.16 -8.55 -4.33
N ASP A 204 -18.70 -9.28 -3.32
CA ASP A 204 -17.28 -9.58 -3.16
C ASP A 204 -16.84 -10.70 -4.10
N MET A 205 -17.71 -11.68 -4.36
CA MET A 205 -17.50 -12.65 -5.44
C MET A 205 -17.37 -11.95 -6.80
N LEU A 206 -18.27 -11.01 -7.14
CA LEU A 206 -18.19 -10.27 -8.41
C LEU A 206 -16.91 -9.44 -8.53
N LYS A 207 -16.45 -8.81 -7.44
CA LYS A 207 -15.16 -8.11 -7.43
C LYS A 207 -13.99 -9.08 -7.64
N HIS A 208 -14.05 -10.25 -7.01
CA HIS A 208 -13.05 -11.30 -7.21
C HIS A 208 -13.01 -11.76 -8.67
N VAL A 209 -14.15 -12.06 -9.28
CA VAL A 209 -14.24 -12.44 -10.70
C VAL A 209 -13.62 -11.37 -11.57
N LYS A 210 -14.05 -10.10 -11.40
CA LYS A 210 -13.51 -8.97 -12.15
C LYS A 210 -11.98 -8.84 -12.01
N ALA A 211 -11.44 -8.98 -10.81
CA ALA A 211 -10.02 -8.73 -10.52
C ALA A 211 -9.11 -9.93 -10.83
N VAL A 212 -9.57 -11.15 -10.60
CA VAL A 212 -8.74 -12.37 -10.67
C VAL A 212 -8.93 -13.10 -11.99
N HIS A 213 -10.16 -13.27 -12.44
CA HIS A 213 -10.45 -14.02 -13.67
C HIS A 213 -10.39 -13.12 -14.91
N HIS A 214 -10.95 -11.92 -14.81
CA HIS A 214 -11.00 -10.99 -15.95
C HIS A 214 -9.83 -9.98 -15.95
N GLN A 215 -9.09 -9.87 -14.84
CA GLN A 215 -7.98 -8.93 -14.66
C GLN A 215 -8.33 -7.46 -15.00
N ILE A 216 -9.61 -7.09 -14.86
CA ILE A 216 -10.10 -5.75 -15.20
C ILE A 216 -9.75 -4.78 -14.08
N LYS A 217 -8.94 -3.79 -14.42
CA LYS A 217 -8.64 -2.60 -13.61
C LYS A 217 -9.05 -1.37 -14.41
N ASP A 218 -10.29 -0.94 -14.22
CA ASP A 218 -10.93 0.13 -14.98
C ASP A 218 -11.08 1.43 -14.19
N ILE A 219 -10.68 1.43 -12.92
CA ILE A 219 -10.78 2.61 -12.06
C ILE A 219 -9.43 3.31 -12.05
N MET A 220 -9.33 4.43 -12.76
CA MET A 220 -8.14 5.27 -12.77
C MET A 220 -8.02 6.08 -11.48
N CYS A 221 -6.77 6.29 -11.05
CA CYS A 221 -6.45 7.30 -10.05
C CYS A 221 -7.04 8.66 -10.46
N THR A 222 -7.54 9.42 -9.49
CA THR A 222 -8.08 10.76 -9.74
C THR A 222 -6.99 11.79 -10.01
N ASP A 223 -5.74 11.48 -9.69
CA ASP A 223 -4.58 12.31 -10.01
C ASP A 223 -4.20 12.12 -11.50
N PRO A 224 -4.22 13.19 -12.32
CA PRO A 224 -3.94 13.13 -13.76
C PRO A 224 -2.54 12.59 -14.11
N ASP A 225 -1.55 12.82 -13.24
CA ASP A 225 -0.14 12.49 -13.49
C ASP A 225 0.21 11.07 -13.01
N CYS A 226 -0.72 10.38 -12.33
CA CYS A 226 -0.48 9.05 -11.79
C CYS A 226 -0.69 7.91 -12.80
N GLY A 227 -1.77 7.97 -13.57
CA GLY A 227 -2.15 6.93 -14.55
C GLY A 227 -2.42 5.53 -13.99
N LYS A 228 -2.36 5.30 -12.66
CA LYS A 228 -2.58 3.97 -12.07
C LYS A 228 -4.03 3.52 -12.15
N LEU A 229 -4.21 2.23 -12.44
CA LEU A 229 -5.51 1.57 -12.57
C LEU A 229 -5.74 0.59 -11.41
N PHE A 230 -6.99 0.54 -10.94
CA PHE A 230 -7.43 -0.28 -9.82
C PHE A 230 -8.67 -1.10 -10.19
N SER A 231 -8.82 -2.26 -9.56
CA SER A 231 -10.00 -3.12 -9.72
C SER A 231 -11.17 -2.71 -8.81
N ALA A 232 -10.91 -1.90 -7.78
CA ALA A 232 -11.93 -1.42 -6.84
C ALA A 232 -11.70 0.04 -6.41
N LYS A 233 -12.80 0.79 -6.28
CA LYS A 233 -12.78 2.22 -5.92
C LYS A 233 -12.15 2.47 -4.56
N GLY A 234 -12.38 1.59 -3.58
CA GLY A 234 -11.80 1.72 -2.25
C GLY A 234 -10.28 1.64 -2.25
N ASP A 235 -9.70 0.83 -3.14
CA ASP A 235 -8.24 0.68 -3.22
C ASP A 235 -7.59 1.85 -3.95
N MET A 236 -8.27 2.41 -4.97
CA MET A 236 -7.87 3.68 -5.58
C MET A 236 -7.87 4.81 -4.53
N ILE A 237 -8.92 4.94 -3.71
CA ILE A 237 -8.99 5.99 -2.67
C ILE A 237 -7.87 5.82 -1.64
N LYS A 238 -7.59 4.58 -1.19
CA LYS A 238 -6.46 4.31 -0.29
C LYS A 238 -5.13 4.70 -0.93
N HIS A 239 -4.97 4.43 -2.23
CA HIS A 239 -3.80 4.84 -2.98
C HIS A 239 -3.67 6.36 -3.05
N VAL A 240 -4.74 7.10 -3.39
CA VAL A 240 -4.76 8.56 -3.41
C VAL A 240 -4.32 9.13 -2.06
N LYS A 241 -4.95 8.67 -0.97
CA LYS A 241 -4.57 9.09 0.38
C LYS A 241 -3.09 8.83 0.69
N ALA A 242 -2.61 7.62 0.41
CA ALA A 242 -1.26 7.22 0.80
C ALA A 242 -0.15 7.78 -0.09
N VAL A 243 -0.42 8.04 -1.38
CA VAL A 243 0.59 8.38 -2.39
C VAL A 243 0.49 9.84 -2.84
N HIS A 244 -0.72 10.37 -2.99
CA HIS A 244 -0.95 11.72 -3.50
C HIS A 244 -1.16 12.71 -2.35
N ASP A 245 -1.98 12.36 -1.37
CA ASP A 245 -2.28 13.27 -0.26
C ASP A 245 -1.24 13.17 0.87
N GLY A 246 -0.39 12.12 0.86
CA GLY A 246 0.58 11.85 1.93
C GLY A 246 -0.08 11.57 3.30
N ILE A 247 -1.39 11.36 3.31
CA ILE A 247 -2.26 11.10 4.45
C ILE A 247 -1.94 9.68 4.97
N LYS A 248 -1.01 9.63 5.92
CA LYS A 248 -0.76 8.48 6.79
C LYS A 248 -1.33 8.86 8.15
N ASP A 249 -2.45 8.26 8.51
CA ASP A 249 -3.25 8.75 9.66
C ASP A 249 -3.08 7.87 10.90
N ILE A 250 -2.31 6.80 10.76
CA ILE A 250 -2.24 5.74 11.76
C ILE A 250 -0.85 5.76 12.34
N GLU A 251 -0.71 6.53 13.41
CA GLU A 251 0.47 6.56 14.25
C GLU A 251 0.66 5.20 14.94
N CYS A 252 1.91 4.86 15.22
CA CYS A 252 2.22 3.72 16.06
C CYS A 252 1.59 3.93 17.44
N MET A 253 1.03 2.86 18.01
CA MET A 253 0.45 2.91 19.37
C MET A 253 1.51 3.09 20.46
N ASN A 254 2.80 2.87 20.14
CA ASN A 254 3.90 3.07 21.07
C ASN A 254 4.29 4.57 21.12
N PRO A 255 4.21 5.24 22.30
CA PRO A 255 4.50 6.67 22.44
C PRO A 255 5.92 7.09 22.02
N ASP A 256 6.89 6.17 22.12
CA ASP A 256 8.29 6.43 21.77
C ASP A 256 8.56 6.18 20.26
N CYS A 257 7.53 5.85 19.48
CA CYS A 257 7.66 5.50 18.07
C CYS A 257 6.92 6.48 17.15
N ASN A 258 7.68 7.33 16.47
CA ASN A 258 7.15 8.31 15.50
C ASN A 258 6.85 7.71 14.11
N LYS A 259 6.57 6.40 14.01
CA LYS A 259 6.25 5.76 12.74
C LYS A 259 4.77 5.92 12.43
N ILE A 260 4.48 6.34 11.20
CA ILE A 260 3.12 6.59 10.72
C ILE A 260 2.84 5.69 9.51
N PHE A 261 1.65 5.11 9.49
CA PHE A 261 1.25 4.06 8.55
C PHE A 261 0.01 4.46 7.75
N SER A 262 -0.09 3.93 6.53
CA SER A 262 -1.27 4.10 5.67
C SER A 262 -2.41 3.13 6.01
N THR A 263 -2.13 2.05 6.76
CA THR A 263 -3.16 1.07 7.16
C THR A 263 -2.95 0.56 8.59
N LYS A 264 -4.05 0.20 9.27
CA LYS A 264 -4.00 -0.37 10.62
C LYS A 264 -3.22 -1.68 10.67
N GLN A 265 -3.36 -2.52 9.64
CA GLN A 265 -2.68 -3.81 9.58
C GLN A 265 -1.16 -3.66 9.45
N SER A 266 -0.68 -2.71 8.65
CA SER A 266 0.76 -2.44 8.55
C SER A 266 1.34 -1.88 9.85
N MET A 267 0.58 -1.05 10.58
CA MET A 267 0.97 -0.59 11.91
C MET A 267 1.06 -1.75 12.91
N LEU A 268 0.06 -2.63 12.96
CA LEU A 268 0.07 -3.80 13.86
C LEU A 268 1.23 -4.75 13.55
N LYS A 269 1.53 -5.00 12.28
CA LYS A 269 2.70 -5.80 11.87
C LYS A 269 4.01 -5.14 12.33
N HIS A 270 4.12 -3.82 12.21
CA HIS A 270 5.26 -3.08 12.72
C HIS A 270 5.39 -3.21 14.24
N VAL A 271 4.31 -3.03 14.99
CA VAL A 271 4.32 -3.19 16.46
C VAL A 271 4.80 -4.58 16.83
N LYS A 272 4.21 -5.63 16.22
CA LYS A 272 4.62 -7.02 16.44
C LYS A 272 6.12 -7.24 16.20
N ALA A 273 6.65 -6.74 15.09
CA ALA A 273 8.03 -6.99 14.69
C ALA A 273 9.07 -6.12 15.41
N VAL A 274 8.73 -4.85 15.71
CA VAL A 274 9.69 -3.84 16.19
C VAL A 274 9.55 -3.55 17.67
N HIS A 275 8.34 -3.58 18.22
CA HIS A 275 8.09 -3.30 19.64
C HIS A 275 7.97 -4.58 20.46
N ASP A 276 7.22 -5.55 19.95
CA ASP A 276 7.01 -6.82 20.68
C ASP A 276 8.13 -7.83 20.39
N GLY A 277 8.92 -7.60 19.33
CA GLY A 277 10.02 -8.49 18.92
C GLY A 277 9.56 -9.89 18.51
N ILE A 278 8.26 -10.09 18.25
CA ILE A 278 7.68 -11.40 18.01
C ILE A 278 8.06 -11.85 16.59
N LYS A 279 8.94 -12.85 16.52
CA LYS A 279 9.28 -13.62 15.32
C LYS A 279 8.86 -15.06 15.56
N ASP A 280 7.61 -15.36 15.22
CA ASP A 280 6.92 -16.63 15.52
C ASP A 280 6.87 -17.57 14.31
N ILE A 281 7.51 -17.21 13.20
CA ILE A 281 7.51 -18.00 11.97
C ILE A 281 8.91 -18.57 11.76
N GLU A 282 9.06 -19.86 12.02
CA GLU A 282 10.30 -20.59 11.75
C GLU A 282 10.52 -20.82 10.26
N CYS A 283 11.79 -20.95 9.86
CA CYS A 283 12.13 -21.41 8.54
C CYS A 283 11.61 -22.84 8.34
N THR A 284 11.12 -23.14 7.15
CA THR A 284 10.64 -24.50 6.82
C THR A 284 11.78 -25.48 6.54
N ASP A 285 13.02 -25.00 6.46
CA ASP A 285 14.20 -25.83 6.25
C ASP A 285 14.67 -26.40 7.61
N PRO A 286 14.75 -27.74 7.78
CA PRO A 286 15.11 -28.39 9.05
C PRO A 286 16.50 -28.02 9.57
N ASP A 287 17.42 -27.59 8.70
CA ASP A 287 18.79 -27.24 9.07
C ASP A 287 18.96 -25.72 9.29
N CYS A 288 17.85 -24.99 9.43
CA CYS A 288 17.83 -23.53 9.54
C CYS A 288 16.98 -23.01 10.70
N ASP A 289 17.63 -22.52 11.75
CA ASP A 289 16.96 -21.98 12.95
C ASP A 289 16.49 -20.52 12.80
N LYS A 290 16.41 -19.99 11.57
CA LYS A 290 16.03 -18.58 11.37
C LYS A 290 14.52 -18.37 11.59
N MET A 291 14.20 -17.37 12.41
CA MET A 291 12.83 -16.96 12.71
C MET A 291 12.48 -15.61 12.07
N PHE A 292 11.22 -15.45 11.68
CA PHE A 292 10.69 -14.31 10.95
C PHE A 292 9.42 -13.77 11.59
N SER A 293 9.16 -12.47 11.42
CA SER A 293 7.92 -11.83 11.86
C SER A 293 6.79 -11.93 10.83
N GLU A 294 7.11 -12.24 9.57
CA GLU A 294 6.15 -12.38 8.48
C GLU A 294 6.45 -13.60 7.58
N GLN A 295 5.39 -14.27 7.13
CA GLN A 295 5.50 -15.48 6.28
C GLN A 295 6.15 -15.17 4.93
N GLY A 296 5.82 -14.01 4.34
CA GLY A 296 6.40 -13.60 3.05
C GLY A 296 7.92 -13.43 3.13
N THR A 297 8.45 -12.88 4.23
CA THR A 297 9.89 -12.74 4.43
C THR A 297 10.59 -14.09 4.62
N MET A 298 9.95 -15.04 5.31
CA MET A 298 10.45 -16.42 5.43
C MET A 298 10.49 -17.13 4.08
N LEU A 299 9.44 -17.03 3.26
CA LEU A 299 9.40 -17.63 1.93
C LEU A 299 10.48 -17.07 1.00
N ILE A 300 10.73 -15.76 1.06
CA ILE A 300 11.83 -15.14 0.32
C ILE A 300 13.18 -15.66 0.83
N HIS A 301 13.36 -15.78 2.14
CA HIS A 301 14.57 -16.36 2.71
C HIS A 301 14.82 -17.77 2.19
N VAL A 302 13.81 -18.65 2.20
CA VAL A 302 13.93 -20.01 1.67
C VAL A 302 14.28 -20.00 0.19
N LYS A 303 13.58 -19.19 -0.61
CA LYS A 303 13.85 -19.06 -2.05
C LYS A 303 15.29 -18.67 -2.35
N VAL A 304 15.86 -17.74 -1.58
CA VAL A 304 17.17 -17.14 -1.87
C VAL A 304 18.33 -17.90 -1.20
N VAL A 305 18.17 -18.29 0.05
CA VAL A 305 19.26 -18.87 0.86
C VAL A 305 19.32 -20.38 0.69
N HIS A 306 18.17 -21.06 0.71
CA HIS A 306 18.13 -22.52 0.60
C HIS A 306 18.11 -22.97 -0.87
N ASN A 307 17.32 -22.29 -1.71
CA ASN A 307 17.12 -22.72 -3.10
C ASN A 307 17.99 -21.96 -4.11
N GLY A 308 18.63 -20.86 -3.73
CA GLY A 308 19.48 -20.06 -4.62
C GLY A 308 18.76 -19.46 -5.84
N ILE A 309 17.42 -19.35 -5.82
CA ILE A 309 16.63 -19.00 -7.01
C ILE A 309 16.70 -17.49 -7.27
N LYS A 310 17.22 -17.13 -8.45
CA LYS A 310 17.16 -15.78 -9.04
C LYS A 310 16.48 -15.89 -10.40
N ASP A 311 15.17 -15.66 -10.42
CA ASP A 311 14.28 -15.89 -11.56
C ASP A 311 13.79 -14.61 -12.22
N ILE A 312 14.24 -13.44 -11.75
CA ILE A 312 13.79 -12.14 -12.26
C ILE A 312 14.91 -11.54 -13.10
N GLN A 313 14.80 -11.62 -14.42
CA GLN A 313 15.71 -10.99 -15.37
C GLN A 313 15.44 -9.48 -15.48
N CYS A 314 16.50 -8.69 -15.70
CA CYS A 314 16.37 -7.30 -16.10
C CYS A 314 15.53 -7.19 -17.37
N THR A 315 14.68 -6.16 -17.45
CA THR A 315 13.82 -5.94 -18.61
C THR A 315 14.51 -5.19 -19.75
N HIS A 316 15.78 -4.80 -19.59
CA HIS A 316 16.54 -4.12 -20.62
C HIS A 316 17.10 -5.16 -21.62
N SER A 317 16.97 -4.89 -22.92
CA SER A 317 17.32 -5.83 -24.00
C SER A 317 18.76 -6.34 -23.95
N ASP A 318 19.69 -5.47 -23.57
CA ASP A 318 21.12 -5.77 -23.54
C ASP A 318 21.65 -6.01 -22.12
N CYS A 319 20.79 -6.50 -21.21
CA CYS A 319 21.16 -6.76 -19.82
C CYS A 319 20.69 -8.14 -19.35
N ASP A 320 21.65 -9.02 -19.08
CA ASP A 320 21.40 -10.38 -18.61
C ASP A 320 21.40 -10.52 -17.09
N GLN A 321 21.36 -9.40 -16.35
CA GLN A 321 21.37 -9.44 -14.90
C GLN A 321 20.10 -10.06 -14.33
N MET A 322 20.28 -11.01 -13.41
CA MET A 322 19.21 -11.75 -12.74
C MET A 322 19.15 -11.43 -11.25
N PHE A 323 17.94 -11.32 -10.73
CA PHE A 323 17.67 -10.90 -9.36
C PHE A 323 16.75 -11.91 -8.66
N SER A 324 16.89 -12.00 -7.35
CA SER A 324 15.99 -12.79 -6.50
C SER A 324 14.67 -12.08 -6.21
N GLN A 325 14.65 -10.74 -6.29
CA GLN A 325 13.50 -9.92 -5.95
C GLN A 325 13.30 -8.75 -6.92
N LYS A 326 12.03 -8.46 -7.23
CA LYS A 326 11.62 -7.43 -8.19
C LYS A 326 12.07 -6.01 -7.81
N PRO A 327 12.01 -5.57 -6.53
CA PRO A 327 12.51 -4.25 -6.15
C PRO A 327 14.01 -4.05 -6.45
N HIS A 328 14.82 -5.10 -6.28
CA HIS A 328 16.26 -5.03 -6.56
C HIS A 328 16.51 -4.88 -8.08
N MET A 329 15.77 -5.62 -8.91
CA MET A 329 15.81 -5.45 -10.37
C MET A 329 15.39 -4.03 -10.78
N LEU A 330 14.32 -3.49 -10.19
CA LEU A 330 13.86 -2.13 -10.51
C LEU A 330 14.88 -1.07 -10.11
N ARG A 331 15.53 -1.19 -8.95
CA ARG A 331 16.63 -0.30 -8.55
C ARG A 331 17.81 -0.41 -9.51
N HIS A 332 18.20 -1.63 -9.88
CA HIS A 332 19.23 -1.84 -10.91
C HIS A 332 18.84 -1.13 -12.22
N TYR A 333 17.63 -1.34 -12.71
CA TYR A 333 17.16 -0.70 -13.94
C TYR A 333 17.19 0.83 -13.84
N GLN A 334 16.73 1.38 -12.71
CA GLN A 334 16.79 2.82 -12.46
C GLN A 334 18.21 3.37 -12.47
N VAL A 335 19.16 2.68 -11.86
CA VAL A 335 20.55 3.15 -11.77
C VAL A 335 21.30 2.97 -13.09
N TRP A 336 21.15 1.81 -13.74
CA TRP A 336 22.00 1.38 -14.85
C TRP A 336 21.41 1.66 -16.23
N HIS A 337 20.08 1.70 -16.36
CA HIS A 337 19.41 1.80 -17.66
C HIS A 337 18.65 3.11 -17.87
N THR A 338 18.61 4.00 -16.87
CA THR A 338 18.07 5.35 -17.06
C THR A 338 19.18 6.38 -17.21
N LYS A 339 18.94 7.39 -18.08
CA LYS A 339 19.87 8.51 -18.27
C LYS A 339 20.13 9.28 -16.97
N GLU A 340 19.10 9.45 -16.14
CA GLU A 340 19.23 10.13 -14.84
C GLU A 340 20.08 9.33 -13.85
N GLY A 341 19.91 8.00 -13.81
CA GLY A 341 20.69 7.10 -12.97
C GLY A 341 22.17 7.11 -13.35
N GLN A 342 22.46 6.97 -14.65
CA GLN A 342 23.83 7.03 -15.19
C GLN A 342 24.49 8.39 -14.91
N GLN A 343 23.78 9.51 -15.11
CA GLN A 343 24.28 10.84 -14.78
C GLN A 343 24.53 11.04 -13.29
N LYS A 344 23.69 10.47 -12.42
CA LYS A 344 23.92 10.51 -10.97
C LYS A 344 25.18 9.74 -10.59
N LYS A 345 25.46 8.61 -11.23
CA LYS A 345 26.69 7.83 -11.01
C LYS A 345 27.93 8.62 -11.44
N ILE A 346 27.93 9.16 -12.66
CA ILE A 346 29.03 10.00 -13.19
C ILE A 346 29.28 11.22 -12.28
N ARG A 347 28.22 11.97 -11.92
CA ARG A 347 28.34 13.12 -11.01
C ARG A 347 28.82 12.76 -9.62
N LYS A 348 28.68 11.51 -9.18
CA LYS A 348 29.16 11.05 -7.87
C LYS A 348 30.64 10.68 -7.95
N GLN A 349 31.04 10.00 -9.01
CA GLN A 349 32.43 9.63 -9.31
C GLN A 349 33.31 10.85 -9.56
N ASP A 350 32.85 11.80 -10.38
CA ASP A 350 33.53 13.07 -10.65
C ASP A 350 33.84 13.86 -9.37
N ARG A 351 33.01 13.71 -8.32
CA ARG A 351 33.18 14.47 -7.07
C ARG A 351 34.23 13.85 -6.16
N VAL A 352 34.28 12.53 -6.06
CA VAL A 352 35.37 11.85 -5.33
C VAL A 352 36.69 12.14 -6.05
N ARG A 353 36.70 12.08 -7.38
CA ARG A 353 37.85 12.47 -8.19
C ARG A 353 38.30 13.92 -7.93
N GLN A 354 37.37 14.89 -7.93
CA GLN A 354 37.67 16.30 -7.61
C GLN A 354 38.21 16.51 -6.19
N ILE A 355 37.88 15.64 -5.23
CA ILE A 355 38.47 15.67 -3.88
C ILE A 355 39.91 15.15 -3.93
N MET A 356 40.17 14.07 -4.66
CA MET A 356 41.52 13.51 -4.83
C MET A 356 42.47 14.46 -5.55
N GLU A 357 42.00 15.13 -6.60
CA GLU A 357 42.77 16.12 -7.38
C GLU A 357 43.23 17.32 -6.53
N LYS A 358 42.63 17.56 -5.35
CA LYS A 358 43.09 18.61 -4.42
C LYS A 358 44.38 18.26 -3.69
N ILE A 359 44.72 16.97 -3.58
CA ILE A 359 45.90 16.50 -2.84
C ILE A 359 46.95 15.95 -3.81
N TYR A 360 46.55 15.25 -4.87
CA TYR A 360 47.48 14.55 -5.76
C TYR A 360 47.11 14.70 -7.25
N ALA A 361 48.11 14.54 -8.13
CA ALA A 361 47.86 14.27 -9.54
C ALA A 361 47.25 12.85 -9.68
N VAL A 362 46.00 12.76 -10.11
CA VAL A 362 45.31 11.47 -10.31
C VAL A 362 45.81 10.89 -11.64
N ASP A 363 46.66 9.86 -11.57
CA ASP A 363 47.40 9.38 -12.76
C ASP A 363 46.56 8.53 -13.74
N SER A 364 45.41 7.98 -13.31
CA SER A 364 44.42 7.35 -14.21
C SER A 364 43.18 6.83 -13.47
N GLU A 365 42.03 6.77 -14.16
CA GLU A 365 40.93 5.87 -13.80
C GLU A 365 41.27 4.46 -14.29
N CYS A 366 41.35 3.49 -13.39
CA CYS A 366 41.67 2.10 -13.73
C CYS A 366 40.42 1.22 -13.53
N HIS A 367 39.83 0.76 -14.64
CA HIS A 367 38.76 -0.23 -14.59
C HIS A 367 39.35 -1.64 -14.56
N VAL A 368 39.39 -2.27 -13.38
CA VAL A 368 39.78 -3.68 -13.27
C VAL A 368 38.53 -4.54 -13.43
N ARG A 369 38.45 -5.33 -14.50
CA ARG A 369 37.47 -6.42 -14.61
C ARG A 369 37.95 -7.61 -13.79
N TYR A 370 37.10 -8.06 -12.88
CA TYR A 370 37.37 -9.20 -12.02
C TYR A 370 36.46 -10.39 -12.39
N GLN A 371 37.05 -11.58 -12.54
CA GLN A 371 36.35 -12.88 -12.58
C GLN A 371 36.71 -13.66 -11.31
N GLY A 372 35.77 -13.73 -10.36
CA GLY A 372 35.96 -14.48 -9.10
C GLY A 372 35.09 -15.72 -9.03
N GLY A 373 35.68 -16.86 -8.69
CA GLY A 373 35.04 -18.19 -8.61
C GLY A 373 34.10 -18.41 -7.41
N CYS A 374 33.51 -17.37 -6.83
CA CYS A 374 32.54 -17.49 -5.73
C CYS A 374 31.09 -17.57 -6.24
N VAL A 375 30.88 -17.64 -7.55
CA VAL A 375 29.58 -17.79 -8.20
C VAL A 375 29.67 -18.99 -9.16
N PRO A 376 28.63 -19.84 -9.28
CA PRO A 376 28.67 -21.07 -10.09
C PRO A 376 28.96 -20.90 -11.59
N ASP A 377 29.15 -19.66 -12.07
CA ASP A 377 29.39 -19.36 -13.47
C ASP A 377 30.39 -18.18 -13.61
N PRO A 378 31.69 -18.45 -13.81
CA PRO A 378 32.75 -17.44 -13.95
C PRO A 378 32.56 -16.49 -15.14
N ASP A 379 31.73 -16.86 -16.13
CA ASP A 379 31.51 -16.07 -17.35
C ASP A 379 30.38 -15.02 -17.21
N LYS A 380 29.64 -15.01 -16.08
CA LYS A 380 28.42 -14.19 -15.93
C LYS A 380 28.49 -13.05 -14.91
N PHE A 381 29.61 -12.85 -14.21
CA PHE A 381 29.76 -11.72 -13.28
C PHE A 381 31.03 -10.91 -13.58
N CYS A 382 30.84 -9.70 -14.12
CA CYS A 382 31.87 -8.65 -14.18
C CYS A 382 31.48 -7.55 -13.19
N ALA A 383 32.16 -7.48 -12.04
CA ALA A 383 32.16 -6.26 -11.25
C ALA A 383 33.15 -5.28 -11.91
N CYS A 384 32.64 -4.21 -12.52
CA CYS A 384 33.44 -3.04 -12.85
C CYS A 384 33.46 -2.16 -11.60
N VAL A 385 34.60 -2.07 -10.94
CA VAL A 385 34.75 -1.22 -9.77
C VAL A 385 35.63 -0.04 -10.15
N ASP A 386 35.10 1.14 -9.92
CA ASP A 386 35.73 2.40 -10.24
C ASP A 386 36.58 2.82 -9.03
N TYR A 387 37.87 2.51 -9.06
CA TYR A 387 38.81 2.92 -8.02
C TYR A 387 39.73 4.03 -8.53
N HIS A 388 40.06 4.97 -7.64
CA HIS A 388 41.16 5.88 -7.87
C HIS A 388 42.40 5.33 -7.16
N VAL A 389 43.48 5.15 -7.93
CA VAL A 389 44.77 4.69 -7.41
C VAL A 389 45.68 5.91 -7.24
N LEU A 390 46.18 6.09 -6.03
CA LEU A 390 47.16 7.12 -5.70
C LEU A 390 48.48 6.44 -5.34
N GLY A 391 49.48 6.60 -6.20
CA GLY A 391 50.85 6.19 -5.92
C GLY A 391 51.55 7.29 -5.13
N ILE A 392 51.62 7.16 -3.81
CA ILE A 392 52.40 8.07 -2.95
C ILE A 392 53.75 7.46 -2.61
N THR A 393 54.67 8.26 -2.07
CA THR A 393 56.05 7.81 -1.76
C THR A 393 56.08 6.60 -0.83
N ASN A 394 55.12 6.49 0.10
CA ASN A 394 55.17 5.52 1.21
C ASN A 394 54.09 4.42 1.15
N ALA A 395 53.07 4.50 0.28
CA ALA A 395 52.00 3.51 0.17
C ALA A 395 51.33 3.54 -1.22
N ILE A 396 50.54 2.52 -1.54
CA ILE A 396 49.62 2.51 -2.68
C ILE A 396 48.20 2.65 -2.11
N ILE A 397 47.55 3.78 -2.35
CA ILE A 397 46.19 4.02 -1.83
C ILE A 397 45.19 3.69 -2.94
N ILE A 398 44.24 2.83 -2.63
CA ILE A 398 43.10 2.47 -3.48
C ILE A 398 41.85 3.00 -2.80
N VAL A 399 41.21 4.00 -3.41
CA VAL A 399 39.98 4.58 -2.84
C VAL A 399 38.76 3.98 -3.52
N GLU A 400 37.86 3.41 -2.71
CA GLU A 400 36.57 2.87 -3.12
C GLU A 400 35.43 3.70 -2.55
N CYS A 401 34.52 4.16 -3.41
CA CYS A 401 33.28 4.79 -2.96
C CYS A 401 32.17 3.72 -2.90
N ASP A 402 31.80 3.31 -1.70
CA ASP A 402 30.79 2.26 -1.45
C ASP A 402 29.46 2.90 -1.06
N GLU A 403 28.61 3.11 -2.06
CA GLU A 403 27.27 3.66 -1.86
C GLU A 403 26.29 2.58 -1.36
N GLU A 404 25.36 2.96 -0.48
CA GLU A 404 24.34 2.12 0.14
C GLU A 404 24.79 1.12 1.22
N GLY A 405 26.09 0.96 1.48
CA GLY A 405 26.63 0.19 2.62
C GLY A 405 26.28 -1.30 2.58
N HIS A 406 26.90 -2.06 1.68
CA HIS A 406 26.81 -3.52 1.57
C HIS A 406 25.39 -4.14 1.47
N LYS A 407 24.38 -3.39 1.01
CA LYS A 407 22.99 -3.90 0.98
C LYS A 407 22.75 -5.04 -0.02
N ASP A 408 23.63 -5.23 -0.99
CA ASP A 408 23.33 -5.98 -2.21
C ASP A 408 24.31 -7.12 -2.57
N TYR A 409 25.40 -7.32 -1.81
CA TYR A 409 26.39 -8.37 -2.10
C TYR A 409 26.99 -8.98 -0.83
N VAL A 410 27.56 -10.19 -0.95
CA VAL A 410 28.11 -10.97 0.18
C VAL A 410 29.49 -10.44 0.55
N LEU A 411 29.68 -10.07 1.82
CA LEU A 411 30.90 -9.47 2.37
C LEU A 411 32.16 -10.35 2.19
N ALA A 412 32.01 -11.67 2.25
CA ALA A 412 33.10 -12.63 2.02
C ALA A 412 33.70 -12.52 0.60
N CYS A 413 32.88 -12.24 -0.43
CA CYS A 413 33.35 -12.08 -1.81
C CYS A 413 34.17 -10.80 -1.99
N GLU A 414 33.87 -9.77 -1.20
CA GLU A 414 34.56 -8.49 -1.25
C GLU A 414 35.96 -8.55 -0.64
N LEU A 415 36.10 -9.25 0.48
CA LEU A 415 37.39 -9.46 1.16
C LEU A 415 38.32 -10.30 0.28
N SER A 416 37.81 -11.38 -0.30
CA SER A 416 38.59 -12.21 -1.24
C SER A 416 39.03 -11.44 -2.49
N ARG A 417 38.20 -10.48 -2.96
CA ARG A 417 38.57 -9.56 -4.05
C ARG A 417 39.74 -8.66 -3.66
N MET A 418 39.72 -8.05 -2.47
CA MET A 418 40.81 -7.16 -2.01
C MET A 418 42.13 -7.91 -1.88
N GLU A 419 42.09 -9.13 -1.32
CA GLU A 419 43.27 -10.01 -1.24
C GLU A 419 43.85 -10.29 -2.63
N GLN A 420 43.01 -10.59 -3.63
CA GLN A 420 43.46 -10.89 -4.99
C GLN A 420 44.00 -9.67 -5.74
N VAL A 421 43.41 -8.48 -5.53
CA VAL A 421 43.95 -7.23 -6.08
C VAL A 421 45.30 -6.91 -5.44
N HIS A 422 45.43 -7.07 -4.13
CA HIS A 422 46.70 -6.94 -3.43
C HIS A 422 47.74 -7.93 -3.99
N GLU A 423 47.42 -9.22 -4.14
CA GLU A 423 48.31 -10.20 -4.76
C GLU A 423 48.73 -9.82 -6.18
N ALA A 424 47.82 -9.30 -7.00
CA ALA A 424 48.11 -8.88 -8.37
C ALA A 424 49.08 -7.69 -8.39
N ILE A 425 48.89 -6.70 -7.51
CA ILE A 425 49.79 -5.56 -7.35
C ILE A 425 51.18 -6.02 -6.89
N VAL A 426 51.22 -6.94 -5.92
CA VAL A 426 52.45 -7.56 -5.44
C VAL A 426 53.19 -8.29 -6.57
N LYS A 427 52.49 -9.12 -7.34
CA LYS A 427 53.05 -9.87 -8.49
C LYS A 427 53.55 -8.93 -9.61
N ALA A 428 52.82 -7.85 -9.89
CA ALA A 428 53.21 -6.87 -10.89
C ALA A 428 54.48 -6.10 -10.48
N ASN A 429 54.55 -5.67 -9.21
CA ASN A 429 55.75 -5.03 -8.67
C ASN A 429 56.96 -5.97 -8.69
N PHE A 430 56.77 -7.26 -8.39
CA PHE A 430 57.82 -8.27 -8.47
C PHE A 430 58.35 -8.45 -9.91
N SER A 431 57.44 -8.52 -10.90
CA SER A 431 57.79 -8.69 -12.32
C SER A 431 58.58 -7.50 -12.89
N MET A 432 58.26 -6.27 -12.48
CA MET A 432 59.00 -5.07 -12.91
C MET A 432 60.42 -4.98 -12.33
N MET A 433 60.68 -5.58 -11.16
CA MET A 433 62.00 -5.58 -10.52
C MET A 433 62.93 -6.65 -11.10
N VAL A 434 62.41 -7.83 -11.47
CA VAL A 434 63.22 -8.89 -12.14
C VAL A 434 63.74 -8.45 -13.51
N ALA A 435 63.06 -7.49 -14.16
CA ALA A 435 63.50 -6.89 -15.42
C ALA A 435 64.63 -5.85 -15.29
N ARG A 436 64.98 -5.43 -14.05
CA ARG A 436 66.03 -4.45 -13.75
C ARG A 436 67.08 -5.09 -12.83
N GLU A 437 68.01 -5.82 -13.44
CA GLU A 437 69.32 -6.24 -12.93
C GLU A 437 69.37 -6.94 -11.54
N GLY A 438 69.48 -8.27 -11.57
CA GLY A 438 70.71 -8.98 -11.16
C GLY A 438 71.24 -8.95 -9.71
N GLU A 439 70.69 -8.18 -8.77
CA GLU A 439 71.19 -8.17 -7.38
C GLU A 439 70.12 -8.48 -6.34
N GLU A 440 70.39 -9.57 -5.62
CA GLU A 440 69.65 -10.13 -4.50
C GLU A 440 69.93 -9.30 -3.22
N TYR A 441 69.51 -8.03 -3.18
CA TYR A 441 69.61 -7.18 -2.00
C TYR A 441 68.22 -6.82 -1.46
N ALA A 442 67.90 -7.35 -0.27
CA ALA A 442 66.80 -6.98 0.62
C ALA A 442 65.38 -6.88 -0.01
N LEU A 443 64.86 -8.03 -0.48
CA LEU A 443 63.49 -8.24 -0.96
C LEU A 443 62.36 -7.72 -0.04
N THR A 444 62.62 -7.52 1.25
CA THR A 444 61.63 -7.08 2.24
C THR A 444 61.52 -5.56 2.43
N THR A 445 62.40 -4.75 1.84
CA THR A 445 62.48 -3.30 2.14
C THR A 445 61.81 -2.40 1.09
N LEU A 446 61.30 -2.97 -0.02
CA LEU A 446 60.83 -2.20 -1.19
C LEU A 446 59.36 -2.42 -1.59
N MET A 447 58.59 -3.16 -0.80
CA MET A 447 57.17 -3.34 -1.04
C MET A 447 56.36 -2.29 -0.29
N LYS A 448 55.78 -1.33 -1.02
CA LYS A 448 54.86 -0.34 -0.44
C LYS A 448 53.59 -1.05 0.05
N PRO A 449 53.11 -0.76 1.27
CA PRO A 449 51.82 -1.27 1.74
C PRO A 449 50.68 -0.78 0.83
N VAL A 450 49.70 -1.64 0.61
CA VAL A 450 48.46 -1.29 -0.11
C VAL A 450 47.39 -0.93 0.91
N VAL A 451 46.75 0.22 0.73
CA VAL A 451 45.71 0.73 1.62
C VAL A 451 44.41 0.86 0.84
N PHE A 452 43.41 0.07 1.19
CA PHE A 452 42.04 0.22 0.70
C PHE A 452 41.30 1.21 1.58
N VAL A 453 41.06 2.41 1.07
CA VAL A 453 40.20 3.40 1.72
C VAL A 453 38.79 3.21 1.21
N ARG A 454 37.92 2.65 2.04
CA ARG A 454 36.49 2.49 1.74
C ARG A 454 35.72 3.66 2.30
N PHE A 455 35.15 4.46 1.43
CA PHE A 455 34.38 5.64 1.78
C PHE A 455 32.91 5.43 1.48
N ASN A 456 32.07 5.47 2.52
CA ASN A 456 30.63 5.49 2.40
C ASN A 456 30.12 6.95 2.53
N PRO A 457 29.59 7.55 1.44
CA PRO A 457 29.10 8.92 1.44
C PRO A 457 27.68 9.05 2.01
N ASP A 458 27.03 7.97 2.46
CA ASP A 458 25.69 7.99 3.04
C ASP A 458 25.70 8.31 4.55
N PRO A 459 24.56 8.71 5.14
CA PRO A 459 24.50 8.96 6.58
C PRO A 459 24.69 7.66 7.38
N ARG A 460 25.63 7.68 8.32
CA ARG A 460 25.94 6.54 9.20
C ARG A 460 25.09 6.52 10.48
N LYS A 461 25.14 5.39 11.17
CA LYS A 461 24.67 5.24 12.55
C LYS A 461 25.86 5.02 13.47
N VAL A 462 25.84 5.63 14.64
CA VAL A 462 26.80 5.38 15.72
C VAL A 462 25.98 4.90 16.92
N ASP A 463 26.30 3.71 17.42
CA ASP A 463 25.60 3.05 18.52
C ASP A 463 24.07 3.01 18.30
N GLY A 464 23.68 2.64 17.07
CA GLY A 464 22.28 2.52 16.66
C GLY A 464 21.55 3.85 16.38
N LYS A 465 22.17 5.00 16.68
CA LYS A 465 21.58 6.33 16.45
C LYS A 465 22.05 6.90 15.11
N LYS A 466 21.11 7.39 14.31
CA LYS A 466 21.44 8.03 13.02
C LYS A 466 22.19 9.34 13.26
N GLU A 467 23.41 9.41 12.76
CA GLU A 467 24.21 10.63 12.79
C GLU A 467 23.94 11.44 11.52
N ILE A 468 23.52 12.70 11.68
CA ILE A 468 23.26 13.61 10.55
C ILE A 468 24.42 14.56 10.42
N THR A 469 25.47 14.11 9.74
CA THR A 469 26.62 14.95 9.35
C THR A 469 26.39 15.59 8.00
N ARG A 470 26.80 16.85 7.82
CA ARG A 470 26.71 17.48 6.50
C ARG A 470 27.63 16.74 5.54
N ARG A 471 27.31 16.85 4.26
CA ARG A 471 28.07 16.17 3.21
C ARG A 471 29.49 16.71 3.10
N CYS A 472 29.69 18.02 3.18
CA CYS A 472 31.00 18.66 3.16
C CYS A 472 31.90 18.15 4.30
N ASP A 473 31.33 17.90 5.47
CA ASP A 473 32.09 17.46 6.66
C ASP A 473 32.60 16.02 6.44
N ARG A 474 31.78 15.14 5.85
CA ARG A 474 32.20 13.77 5.50
C ARG A 474 33.27 13.73 4.41
N GLU A 475 33.15 14.61 3.42
CA GLU A 475 34.17 14.77 2.37
C GLU A 475 35.48 15.33 2.95
N ALA A 476 35.42 16.20 3.96
CA ALA A 476 36.60 16.69 4.68
C ALA A 476 37.28 15.59 5.51
N ILE A 477 36.52 14.67 6.11
CA ILE A 477 37.08 13.51 6.82
C ILE A 477 37.85 12.61 5.84
N LEU A 478 37.28 12.31 4.67
CA LEU A 478 37.99 11.56 3.62
C LEU A 478 39.31 12.25 3.24
N LEU A 479 39.27 13.56 3.02
CA LEU A 479 40.46 14.35 2.68
C LEU A 479 41.53 14.25 3.76
N GLN A 480 41.14 14.39 5.04
CA GLN A 480 42.05 14.33 6.18
C GLN A 480 42.72 12.96 6.30
N VAL A 481 41.95 11.88 6.22
CA VAL A 481 42.50 10.51 6.32
C VAL A 481 43.50 10.22 5.20
N LEU A 482 43.24 10.70 3.98
CA LEU A 482 44.17 10.55 2.86
C LEU A 482 45.46 11.35 3.04
N GLN A 483 45.40 12.50 3.71
CA GLN A 483 46.59 13.28 4.10
C GLN A 483 47.36 12.54 5.20
N ASP A 484 46.69 12.06 6.23
CA ASP A 484 47.32 11.38 7.36
C ASP A 484 48.03 10.08 6.93
N ILE A 485 47.45 9.32 5.99
CA ILE A 485 48.10 8.14 5.39
C ILE A 485 49.36 8.55 4.63
N SER A 486 49.32 9.68 3.93
CA SER A 486 50.44 10.13 3.09
C SER A 486 51.60 10.71 3.88
N ASP A 487 51.26 11.49 4.90
CA ASP A 487 52.21 12.07 5.84
C ASP A 487 52.80 11.01 6.79
N GLY A 488 52.34 9.75 6.71
CA GLY A 488 52.81 8.63 7.52
C GLY A 488 52.37 8.72 8.98
N ILE A 489 51.29 9.45 9.26
CA ILE A 489 50.68 9.59 10.58
C ILE A 489 49.90 8.31 10.93
N VAL A 490 49.26 7.69 9.93
CA VAL A 490 48.53 6.43 10.09
C VAL A 490 49.51 5.25 10.08
N GLU A 491 49.50 4.45 11.16
CA GLU A 491 50.35 3.26 11.28
C GLU A 491 49.82 2.12 10.39
N LEU A 492 50.60 1.75 9.37
CA LEU A 492 50.29 0.67 8.43
C LEU A 492 50.99 -0.61 8.88
N SER A 493 50.32 -1.39 9.73
CA SER A 493 50.89 -2.58 10.38
C SER A 493 50.93 -3.83 9.49
N HIS A 494 50.24 -3.82 8.35
CA HIS A 494 50.12 -4.96 7.45
C HIS A 494 50.50 -4.60 6.00
N PRO A 495 50.89 -5.59 5.15
CA PRO A 495 51.07 -5.35 3.71
C PRO A 495 49.77 -4.91 3.01
N LEU A 496 48.64 -5.39 3.51
CA LEU A 496 47.29 -5.00 3.12
C LEU A 496 46.60 -4.32 4.31
N ASN A 497 46.16 -3.08 4.12
CA ASN A 497 45.45 -2.31 5.13
C ASN A 497 44.09 -1.87 4.57
N ILE A 498 43.08 -1.78 5.44
CA ILE A 498 41.71 -1.39 5.09
C ILE A 498 41.26 -0.29 6.06
N VAL A 499 40.82 0.84 5.52
CA VAL A 499 40.30 1.98 6.29
C VAL A 499 38.84 2.20 5.91
N TYR A 500 37.93 2.08 6.87
CA TYR A 500 36.50 2.32 6.68
C TYR A 500 36.12 3.74 7.13
N ILE A 501 35.56 4.54 6.23
CA ILE A 501 35.14 5.93 6.48
C ILE A 501 33.65 6.06 6.21
N GLY A 502 32.89 6.60 7.17
CA GLY A 502 31.45 6.86 7.00
C GLY A 502 30.55 5.63 7.13
N TYR A 503 31.07 4.52 7.69
CA TYR A 503 30.29 3.31 7.97
C TYR A 503 29.59 3.39 9.32
N ASP A 504 28.58 2.54 9.52
CA ASP A 504 27.92 2.36 10.82
C ASP A 504 28.94 1.86 11.85
N MET A 505 28.93 2.46 13.03
CA MET A 505 29.86 2.16 14.14
C MET A 505 29.08 1.61 15.33
N LEU A 506 29.66 0.63 16.02
CA LEU A 506 29.18 0.09 17.29
C LEU A 506 30.38 -0.10 18.21
N GLU A 507 30.33 0.51 19.40
CA GLU A 507 31.42 0.42 20.40
C GLU A 507 32.80 0.86 19.86
N GLY A 508 32.82 1.82 18.93
CA GLY A 508 34.06 2.33 18.32
C GLY A 508 34.58 1.52 17.14
N GLU A 509 33.92 0.43 16.76
CA GLU A 509 34.31 -0.42 15.64
C GLU A 509 33.31 -0.33 14.47
N PRO A 510 33.76 -0.40 13.21
CA PRO A 510 32.85 -0.50 12.07
C PRO A 510 32.01 -1.79 12.15
N VAL A 511 30.68 -1.66 12.11
CA VAL A 511 29.73 -2.79 12.21
C VAL A 511 29.99 -3.85 11.13
N VAL A 512 30.50 -3.44 9.96
CA VAL A 512 30.88 -4.34 8.87
C VAL A 512 31.90 -5.40 9.31
N CYS A 513 32.81 -5.07 10.24
CA CYS A 513 33.85 -5.98 10.73
C CYS A 513 33.29 -7.08 11.67
N GLY A 514 32.10 -6.86 12.23
CA GLY A 514 31.42 -7.78 13.15
C GLY A 514 30.48 -8.79 12.48
N GLY A 515 30.31 -8.72 11.15
CA GLY A 515 29.43 -9.62 10.42
C GLY A 515 29.92 -11.08 10.41
N PRO A 516 29.02 -12.08 10.33
CA PRO A 516 29.38 -13.49 10.30
C PRO A 516 30.20 -13.89 9.06
N ASP A 517 30.09 -13.09 7.99
CA ASP A 517 30.79 -13.30 6.71
C ASP A 517 32.12 -12.52 6.63
N PHE A 518 32.50 -11.78 7.68
CA PHE A 518 33.78 -11.06 7.72
C PHE A 518 34.91 -12.02 8.08
N ALA A 519 35.82 -12.24 7.16
CA ALA A 519 36.88 -13.23 7.29
C ALA A 519 37.78 -12.90 8.50
N PRO A 520 37.93 -13.80 9.51
CA PRO A 520 38.65 -13.50 10.74
C PRO A 520 40.09 -13.04 10.52
N GLN A 521 40.77 -13.56 9.49
CA GLN A 521 42.13 -13.18 9.13
C GLN A 521 42.26 -11.74 8.63
N MET A 522 41.17 -11.15 8.11
CA MET A 522 41.16 -9.78 7.58
C MET A 522 40.98 -8.72 8.67
N ARG A 523 40.64 -9.13 9.91
CA ARG A 523 40.49 -8.17 11.03
C ARG A 523 41.81 -7.48 11.36
N GLY A 524 42.93 -8.18 11.24
CA GLY A 524 44.26 -7.60 11.44
C GLY A 524 44.62 -6.53 10.42
N CYS A 525 44.01 -6.58 9.22
CA CYS A 525 44.21 -5.59 8.16
C CYS A 525 43.42 -4.30 8.39
N VAL A 526 42.46 -4.24 9.33
CA VAL A 526 41.64 -3.05 9.53
C VAL A 526 42.40 -2.03 10.36
N VAL A 527 42.53 -0.81 9.82
CA VAL A 527 43.14 0.32 10.49
C VAL A 527 42.05 1.30 10.89
N LEU A 528 41.93 1.53 12.20
CA LEU A 528 41.05 2.56 12.74
C LEU A 528 41.72 3.92 12.56
N ALA A 529 41.22 4.70 11.60
CA ALA A 529 41.60 6.10 11.50
C ALA A 529 40.93 6.88 12.64
N VAL A 530 41.72 7.64 13.40
CA VAL A 530 41.30 8.41 14.58
C VAL A 530 40.40 9.57 14.22
#